data_AF-A0A958AUJ2-F1
#
_entry.id   AF-A0A958AUJ2-F1
#
_cell.length_a   1.000
_cell.length_b   1.000
_cell.length_c   1.000
_cell.angle_alpha   90.00
_cell.angle_beta   90.00
_cell.angle_gamma   90.00
#
_symmetry.space_group_name_H-M   'P 1'
#
loop_
_entity.id
_entity.type
_entity.pdbx_description
1 polymer ?
#
loop_
_entity_poly.entity_id
_entity_poly.type
_entity_poly.pdbx_seq_one_letter_code
_entity_poly.pdbx_strand_id
1 'polypeptide(L)'
;FAEMVTGNLQRVWAYYTIYLTWPILIMALLGTTLTLVRRHRGGLLLLSAILIYNVVFIIITVYLQSRYLFAVVPFALILAGYGFVTLIDGLATLFQRTTHYALRTTHYVSLYLLLLILCSLPALTFNLRLLTNPTQAPFEAYDRWFFLDGWTSGYGLNELAAYLREQADQHGS
;
A
#
# COMPACT_ATOMS: atom_id res chain seq x y z
N PHE A 1 6.33 -25.23 12.10
CA PHE A 1 5.00 -24.63 11.80
C PHE A 1 4.84 -23.27 12.48
N ALA A 2 4.95 -23.16 13.81
CA ALA A 2 4.81 -21.88 14.51
C ALA A 2 5.77 -20.79 14.01
N GLU A 3 7.05 -21.11 13.80
CA GLU A 3 8.06 -20.17 13.26
C GLU A 3 7.75 -19.65 11.85
N MET A 4 7.13 -20.48 11.01
CA MET A 4 6.70 -20.10 9.67
C MET A 4 5.57 -19.06 9.74
N VAL A 5 4.59 -19.29 10.61
CA VAL A 5 3.45 -18.39 10.81
C VAL A 5 3.90 -17.04 11.37
N THR A 6 4.79 -17.03 12.37
CA THR A 6 5.32 -15.78 12.94
C THR A 6 6.15 -15.01 11.92
N GLY A 7 7.00 -15.70 11.15
CA GLY A 7 7.76 -15.09 10.06
C GLY A 7 6.87 -14.48 8.97
N ASN A 8 5.81 -15.19 8.56
CA ASN A 8 4.85 -14.67 7.59
C ASN A 8 4.06 -13.48 8.13
N LEU A 9 3.69 -13.49 9.41
CA LEU A 9 3.00 -12.36 10.05
C LEU A 9 3.87 -11.08 10.03
N GLN A 10 5.16 -11.23 10.35
CA GLN A 10 6.13 -10.12 10.26
C GLN A 10 6.26 -9.60 8.83
N ARG A 11 6.26 -10.49 7.82
CA ARG A 11 6.26 -10.08 6.41
C ARG A 11 5.01 -9.34 5.99
N VAL A 12 3.82 -9.80 6.41
CA VAL A 12 2.57 -9.07 6.16
C VAL A 12 2.65 -7.65 6.70
N TRP A 13 3.14 -7.50 7.94
CA TRP A 13 3.34 -6.20 8.55
C TRP A 13 4.35 -5.32 7.78
N ALA A 14 5.50 -5.88 7.40
CA ALA A 14 6.52 -5.18 6.62
C ALA A 14 5.96 -4.71 5.27
N TYR A 15 5.26 -5.59 4.55
CA TYR A 15 4.67 -5.26 3.26
C TYR A 15 3.59 -4.19 3.36
N TYR A 16 2.71 -4.26 4.36
CA TYR A 16 1.70 -3.23 4.57
C TYR A 16 2.31 -1.88 4.93
N THR A 17 3.31 -1.85 5.81
CA THR A 17 3.96 -0.60 6.22
C THR A 17 4.71 0.08 5.08
N ILE A 18 5.37 -0.71 4.23
CA ILE A 18 6.11 -0.20 3.08
C ILE A 18 5.17 0.22 1.94
N TYR A 19 4.25 -0.66 1.52
CA TYR A 19 3.47 -0.46 0.29
C TYR A 19 2.16 0.29 0.47
N LEU A 20 1.44 0.11 1.59
CA LEU A 20 0.28 0.96 1.88
C LEU A 20 0.74 2.30 2.42
N THR A 21 1.95 2.42 2.98
CA THR A 21 2.45 3.61 3.68
C THR A 21 1.73 3.87 5.00
N TRP A 22 2.43 4.50 5.95
CA TRP A 22 1.90 4.76 7.29
C TRP A 22 0.59 5.57 7.31
N PRO A 23 0.42 6.66 6.54
CA PRO A 23 -0.83 7.42 6.56
C PRO A 23 -2.05 6.60 6.16
N ILE A 24 -1.95 5.81 5.08
CA ILE A 24 -3.06 4.98 4.62
C ILE A 24 -3.34 3.86 5.61
N LEU A 25 -2.31 3.27 6.24
CA LEU A 25 -2.53 2.29 7.29
C LEU A 25 -3.27 2.85 8.49
N ILE A 26 -2.93 4.07 8.93
CA ILE A 26 -3.65 4.74 10.03
C ILE A 26 -5.12 4.95 9.63
N MET A 27 -5.38 5.40 8.40
CA MET A 27 -6.75 5.56 7.91
C MET A 27 -7.50 4.22 7.82
N ALA A 28 -6.83 3.15 7.37
CA ALA A 28 -7.41 1.80 7.29
C ALA A 28 -7.75 1.25 8.70
N LEU A 29 -6.86 1.47 9.68
CA LEU A 29 -7.11 1.09 11.07
C LEU A 29 -8.26 1.88 11.68
N LEU A 30 -8.34 3.18 11.40
CA LEU A 30 -9.45 4.03 11.85
C LEU A 30 -10.78 3.57 11.24
N GLY A 31 -10.80 3.32 9.92
CA GLY A 31 -11.97 2.79 9.23
C GLY A 31 -12.39 1.39 9.72
N THR A 32 -11.42 0.53 10.03
CA THR A 32 -11.65 -0.79 10.62
C THR A 32 -12.26 -0.68 12.01
N THR A 33 -11.69 0.17 12.87
CA THR A 33 -12.18 0.39 14.24
C THR A 33 -13.62 0.91 14.22
N LEU A 34 -13.90 1.90 13.38
CA LEU A 34 -15.25 2.45 13.23
C LEU A 34 -16.24 1.42 12.70
N THR A 35 -15.83 0.60 11.73
CA THR A 35 -16.64 -0.49 11.19
C THR A 35 -17.03 -1.49 12.28
N LEU A 36 -16.09 -1.86 13.15
CA LEU A 36 -16.32 -2.78 14.26
C LEU A 36 -17.26 -2.18 15.32
N VAL A 37 -17.01 -0.93 15.72
CA VAL A 37 -17.82 -0.22 16.72
C VAL A 37 -19.24 0.02 16.22
N ARG A 38 -19.40 0.50 14.98
CA ARG A 38 -20.70 0.81 14.37
C ARG A 38 -21.39 -0.40 13.74
N ARG A 39 -20.76 -1.57 13.76
CA ARG A 39 -21.25 -2.83 13.17
C ARG A 39 -21.70 -2.66 11.71
N HIS A 40 -20.96 -1.87 10.94
CA HIS A 40 -21.31 -1.59 9.54
C HIS A 40 -21.15 -2.85 8.69
N ARG A 41 -22.26 -3.43 8.22
CA ARG A 41 -22.27 -4.74 7.54
C ARG A 41 -21.33 -4.80 6.34
N GLY A 42 -21.34 -3.77 5.49
CA GLY A 42 -20.44 -3.70 4.33
C GLY A 42 -18.96 -3.65 4.71
N GLY A 43 -18.62 -2.92 5.78
CA GLY A 43 -17.25 -2.85 6.25
C GLY A 43 -16.80 -4.16 6.90
N LEU A 44 -17.70 -4.84 7.62
CA LEU A 44 -17.42 -6.15 8.22
C LEU A 44 -17.16 -7.21 7.15
N LEU A 45 -17.89 -7.17 6.02
CA LEU A 45 -17.61 -8.01 4.86
C LEU A 45 -16.21 -7.76 4.31
N LEU A 46 -15.83 -6.50 4.09
CA LEU A 46 -14.48 -6.16 3.62
C LEU A 46 -13.40 -6.61 4.60
N LEU A 47 -13.58 -6.36 5.89
CA LEU A 47 -12.66 -6.78 6.94
C LEU A 47 -12.53 -8.32 6.96
N SER A 48 -13.64 -9.04 6.85
CA SER A 48 -13.62 -10.50 6.82
C SER A 48 -12.88 -11.02 5.58
N ALA A 49 -13.06 -10.39 4.41
CA ALA A 49 -12.34 -10.75 3.19
C ALA A 49 -10.83 -10.54 3.35
N ILE A 50 -10.42 -9.41 3.91
CA ILE A 50 -9.00 -9.12 4.21
C ILE A 50 -8.43 -10.18 5.15
N LEU A 51 -9.11 -10.44 6.27
CA LEU A 51 -8.62 -11.37 7.29
C LEU A 51 -8.55 -12.80 6.77
N ILE A 52 -9.63 -13.31 6.15
CA ILE A 52 -9.68 -14.67 5.61
C ILE A 52 -8.55 -14.87 4.60
N TYR A 53 -8.42 -13.94 3.65
CA TYR A 53 -7.40 -14.05 2.61
C TYR A 53 -5.99 -14.03 3.20
N ASN A 54 -5.67 -13.11 4.12
CA ASN A 54 -4.36 -13.07 4.76
C ASN A 54 -4.06 -14.36 5.56
N VAL A 55 -5.02 -14.83 6.36
CA VAL A 55 -4.86 -16.04 7.17
C VAL A 55 -4.58 -17.25 6.29
N VAL A 56 -5.30 -17.41 5.18
CA VAL A 56 -5.08 -18.49 4.20
C VAL A 56 -3.64 -18.46 3.68
N PHE A 57 -3.15 -17.31 3.21
CA PHE A 57 -1.79 -17.23 2.66
C PHE A 57 -0.69 -17.33 3.73
N ILE A 58 -0.92 -16.80 4.94
CA ILE A 58 0.02 -16.94 6.06
C ILE A 58 0.24 -18.42 6.42
N ILE A 59 -0.81 -19.23 6.37
CA ILE A 59 -0.77 -20.65 6.76
C ILE A 59 -0.22 -21.53 5.64
N ILE A 60 -0.61 -21.27 4.38
CA ILE A 60 -0.29 -22.16 3.25
C ILE A 60 1.11 -21.89 2.70
N THR A 61 1.58 -20.64 2.71
CA THR A 61 2.85 -20.30 2.05
C THR A 61 4.05 -20.50 2.96
N VAL A 62 5.10 -21.14 2.44
CA VAL A 62 6.39 -21.22 3.11
C VAL A 62 7.10 -19.86 3.10
N TYR A 63 6.99 -19.15 1.97
CA TYR A 63 7.52 -17.80 1.79
C TYR A 63 6.40 -16.88 1.27
N LEU A 64 5.85 -16.08 2.18
CA LEU A 64 4.86 -15.06 1.83
C LEU A 64 5.52 -13.94 1.01
N GLN A 65 4.97 -13.66 -0.17
CA GLN A 65 5.44 -12.65 -1.12
C GLN A 65 4.39 -11.54 -1.27
N SER A 66 4.84 -10.34 -1.65
CA SER A 66 3.98 -9.16 -1.80
C SER A 66 2.81 -9.35 -2.76
N ARG A 67 3.03 -10.06 -3.89
CA ARG A 67 1.97 -10.36 -4.88
C ARG A 67 0.76 -11.09 -4.30
N TYR A 68 0.95 -11.88 -3.25
CA TYR A 68 -0.18 -12.56 -2.61
C TYR A 68 -1.06 -11.53 -1.90
N LEU A 69 -0.49 -10.52 -1.25
CA LEU A 69 -1.24 -9.50 -0.52
C LEU A 69 -1.96 -8.51 -1.45
N PHE A 70 -1.61 -8.45 -2.73
CA PHE A 70 -2.19 -7.49 -3.68
C PHE A 70 -3.72 -7.58 -3.77
N ALA A 71 -4.29 -8.79 -3.69
CA ALA A 71 -5.73 -8.99 -3.84
C ALA A 71 -6.56 -8.33 -2.72
N VAL A 72 -5.99 -8.11 -1.53
CA VAL A 72 -6.70 -7.48 -0.41
C VAL A 72 -6.50 -5.96 -0.34
N VAL A 73 -5.55 -5.41 -1.10
CA VAL A 73 -5.24 -3.98 -1.11
C VAL A 73 -6.47 -3.12 -1.44
N PRO A 74 -7.29 -3.43 -2.48
CA PRO A 74 -8.48 -2.62 -2.77
C PRO A 74 -9.45 -2.54 -1.59
N PHE A 75 -9.64 -3.64 -0.86
CA PHE A 75 -10.52 -3.66 0.32
C PHE A 75 -9.96 -2.83 1.46
N ALA A 76 -8.65 -2.91 1.70
CA ALA A 76 -7.97 -2.09 2.70
C ALA A 76 -8.05 -0.60 2.34
N LEU A 77 -7.93 -0.25 1.06
CA LEU A 77 -8.09 1.13 0.56
C LEU A 77 -9.52 1.66 0.72
N ILE A 78 -10.54 0.83 0.53
CA ILE A 78 -11.94 1.22 0.79
C ILE A 78 -12.14 1.52 2.28
N LEU A 79 -11.61 0.66 3.17
CA LEU A 79 -11.65 0.92 4.62
C LEU A 79 -10.86 2.18 4.99
N ALA A 80 -9.71 2.41 4.35
CA ALA A 80 -8.94 3.64 4.52
C ALA A 80 -9.74 4.87 4.09
N GLY A 81 -10.41 4.83 2.94
CA GLY A 81 -11.28 5.90 2.47
C GLY A 81 -12.43 6.19 3.44
N TYR A 82 -13.05 5.15 4.02
CA TYR A 82 -14.06 5.32 5.06
C TYR A 82 -13.51 6.01 6.31
N GLY A 83 -12.32 5.60 6.76
CA GLY A 83 -11.64 6.25 7.87
C GLY A 83 -11.29 7.72 7.56
N PHE A 84 -10.78 7.97 6.37
CA PHE A 84 -10.40 9.29 5.88
C PHE A 84 -11.60 10.26 5.90
N VAL A 85 -12.74 9.88 5.32
CA VAL A 85 -13.95 10.71 5.31
C VAL A 85 -14.46 10.95 6.74
N THR A 86 -14.50 9.90 7.56
CA THR A 86 -14.99 10.04 8.94
C THR A 86 -14.09 10.94 9.78
N LEU A 87 -12.77 10.92 9.55
CA LEU A 87 -11.83 11.81 10.23
C LEU A 87 -12.09 13.27 9.83
N ILE A 88 -12.28 13.55 8.55
CA ILE A 88 -12.59 14.91 8.05
C ILE A 88 -13.89 15.41 8.66
N ASP A 89 -14.95 14.60 8.66
CA ASP A 89 -16.24 14.97 9.25
C ASP A 89 -16.13 15.20 10.76
N GLY A 90 -15.37 14.37 11.45
CA GLY A 90 -15.08 14.51 12.88
C GLY A 90 -14.31 15.79 13.20
N LEU A 91 -13.29 16.13 12.41
CA LEU A 91 -12.55 17.37 12.56
C LEU A 91 -13.42 18.59 12.25
N ALA A 92 -14.21 18.55 11.16
CA ALA A 92 -15.09 19.64 10.80
C ALA A 92 -16.14 19.92 11.89
N THR A 93 -16.76 18.88 12.45
CA THR A 93 -17.73 19.04 13.54
C THR A 93 -17.08 19.56 14.83
N LEU A 94 -15.84 19.15 15.13
CA LEU A 94 -15.08 19.65 16.27
C LEU A 94 -14.77 21.15 16.13
N PHE A 95 -14.27 21.58 14.96
CA PHE A 95 -13.98 22.99 14.69
C PHE A 95 -15.24 23.88 14.75
N GLN A 96 -16.38 23.42 14.24
CA GLN A 96 -17.64 24.16 14.37
C GLN A 96 -18.06 24.36 15.83
N ARG A 97 -17.88 23.34 16.68
CA ARG A 97 -18.20 23.42 18.11
C ARG A 97 -17.29 24.37 18.87
N THR A 98 -15.99 24.35 18.57
CA THR A 98 -15.00 25.16 19.31
C THR A 98 -15.00 26.62 18.88
N THR A 99 -15.21 26.90 17.59
CA THR A 99 -14.98 28.25 17.05
C THR A 99 -16.29 29.02 16.80
N HIS A 100 -17.47 28.42 16.97
CA HIS A 100 -18.80 29.00 16.63
C HIS A 100 -18.94 29.49 15.16
N TYR A 101 -17.89 29.40 14.36
CA TYR A 101 -17.90 29.66 12.94
C TYR A 101 -18.41 28.44 12.19
N ALA A 102 -19.46 28.63 11.39
CA ALA A 102 -19.86 27.65 10.40
C ALA A 102 -18.68 27.47 9.42
N LEU A 103 -18.07 26.28 9.42
CA LEU A 103 -17.06 25.93 8.42
C LEU A 103 -17.69 26.05 7.03
N ARG A 104 -17.28 27.08 6.29
CA ARG A 104 -17.69 27.30 4.90
C ARG A 104 -17.14 26.15 4.04
N THR A 105 -17.87 25.75 2.99
CA THR A 105 -17.48 24.67 2.06
C THR A 105 -16.02 24.72 1.62
N THR A 106 -15.46 25.92 1.44
CA THR A 106 -14.05 26.15 1.09
C THR A 106 -13.06 25.53 2.09
N HIS A 107 -13.33 25.61 3.40
CA HIS A 107 -12.41 25.07 4.42
C HIS A 107 -12.45 23.54 4.46
N TYR A 108 -13.62 22.95 4.19
CA TYR A 108 -13.77 21.49 4.09
C TYR A 108 -12.97 20.94 2.90
N VAL A 109 -13.05 21.61 1.74
CA VAL A 109 -12.25 21.26 0.56
C VAL A 109 -10.75 21.40 0.85
N SER A 110 -10.33 22.48 1.52
CA SER A 110 -8.92 22.66 1.90
C SER A 110 -8.42 21.57 2.83
N LEU A 111 -9.22 21.16 3.83
CA LEU A 111 -8.86 20.07 4.75
C LEU A 111 -8.75 18.72 4.02
N TYR A 112 -9.70 18.45 3.13
CA TYR A 112 -9.69 17.26 2.27
C TYR A 112 -8.42 17.20 1.42
N LEU A 113 -8.09 18.30 0.71
CA LEU A 113 -6.90 18.39 -0.12
C LEU A 113 -5.62 18.24 0.70
N LEU A 114 -5.55 18.88 1.88
CA LEU A 114 -4.40 18.77 2.77
C LEU A 114 -4.16 17.32 3.20
N LEU A 115 -5.20 16.63 3.68
CA LEU A 115 -5.10 15.23 4.10
C LEU A 115 -4.78 14.30 2.93
N LEU A 116 -5.33 14.57 1.74
CA LEU A 116 -5.04 13.82 0.53
C LEU A 116 -3.55 13.95 0.15
N ILE A 117 -3.01 15.17 0.18
CA ILE A 117 -1.59 15.44 -0.06
C ILE A 117 -0.74 14.69 0.97
N LEU A 118 -1.06 14.82 2.26
CA LEU A 118 -0.33 14.14 3.34
C LEU A 118 -0.32 12.61 3.17
N CYS A 119 -1.45 12.02 2.76
CA CYS A 119 -1.53 10.58 2.52
C CYS A 119 -0.78 10.15 1.25
N SER A 120 -0.68 11.03 0.25
CA SER A 120 -0.06 10.72 -1.04
C SER A 120 1.46 10.95 -1.05
N LEU A 121 1.99 11.80 -0.17
CA LEU A 121 3.42 12.15 -0.13
C LEU A 121 4.36 10.93 -0.02
N PRO A 122 4.13 9.94 0.87
CA PRO A 122 5.02 8.78 0.95
C PRO A 122 4.98 7.93 -0.32
N ALA A 123 3.80 7.75 -0.93
CA ALA A 123 3.68 7.02 -2.20
C ALA A 123 4.38 7.76 -3.35
N LEU A 124 4.29 9.10 -3.37
CA LEU A 124 4.99 9.91 -4.37
C LEU A 124 6.51 9.80 -4.22
N THR A 125 7.02 9.85 -2.98
CA THR A 125 8.47 9.68 -2.74
C THR A 125 8.97 8.29 -3.11
N PHE A 126 8.18 7.23 -2.86
CA PHE A 126 8.47 5.88 -3.33
C PHE A 126 8.57 5.83 -4.86
N ASN A 127 7.56 6.34 -5.56
CA ASN A 127 7.52 6.33 -7.03
C ASN A 127 8.64 7.15 -7.66
N LEU A 128 8.95 8.32 -7.09
CA LEU A 128 10.06 9.15 -7.57
C LEU A 128 11.40 8.44 -7.41
N ARG A 129 11.65 7.78 -6.27
CA ARG A 129 12.87 6.99 -6.07
C ARG A 129 12.92 5.80 -7.02
N LEU A 130 11.80 5.10 -7.22
CA LEU A 130 11.74 3.98 -8.15
C LEU A 130 12.12 4.40 -9.58
N LEU A 131 11.66 5.56 -10.03
CA LEU A 131 11.92 6.06 -11.38
C LEU A 131 13.33 6.65 -11.55
N THR A 132 13.86 7.32 -10.52
CA THR A 132 15.13 8.07 -10.63
C THR A 132 16.34 7.32 -10.11
N ASN A 133 16.16 6.52 -9.06
CA ASN A 133 17.21 5.71 -8.45
C ASN A 133 16.62 4.46 -7.79
N PRO A 134 16.30 3.41 -8.58
CA PRO A 134 15.63 2.21 -8.08
C PRO A 134 16.42 1.50 -6.98
N THR A 135 17.75 1.66 -6.95
CA THR A 135 18.60 1.07 -5.89
C THR A 135 18.34 1.65 -4.50
N GLN A 136 17.77 2.85 -4.41
CA GLN A 136 17.40 3.52 -3.16
C GLN A 136 15.89 3.49 -2.87
N ALA A 137 15.10 2.85 -3.74
CA ALA A 137 13.68 2.67 -3.47
C ALA A 137 13.52 1.76 -2.23
N PRO A 138 12.63 2.12 -1.29
CA PRO A 138 12.50 1.41 -0.02
C PRO A 138 11.66 0.15 -0.22
N PHE A 139 12.21 -0.82 -0.94
CA PHE A 139 11.64 -2.15 -1.08
C PHE A 139 11.75 -2.93 0.22
N GLU A 140 10.80 -3.83 0.46
CA GLU A 140 10.97 -4.88 1.46
C GLU A 140 12.12 -5.81 1.01
N ALA A 141 12.85 -6.39 1.96
CA ALA A 141 14.11 -7.10 1.68
C ALA A 141 13.98 -8.26 0.69
N TYR A 142 12.90 -9.05 0.76
CA TYR A 142 12.65 -10.13 -0.19
C TYR A 142 12.34 -9.59 -1.58
N ASP A 143 11.51 -8.55 -1.67
CA ASP A 143 11.18 -7.95 -2.96
C ASP A 143 12.42 -7.29 -3.58
N ARG A 144 13.26 -6.65 -2.76
CA ARG A 144 14.55 -6.11 -3.20
C ARG A 144 15.44 -7.20 -3.79
N TRP A 145 15.53 -8.34 -3.13
CA TRP A 145 16.28 -9.48 -3.67
C TRP A 145 15.68 -9.97 -4.99
N PHE A 146 14.37 -10.08 -5.12
CA PHE A 146 13.77 -10.52 -6.38
C PHE A 146 13.94 -9.51 -7.54
N PHE A 147 13.86 -8.21 -7.27
CA PHE A 147 13.87 -7.19 -8.30
C PHE A 147 15.25 -6.62 -8.62
N LEU A 148 16.16 -6.55 -7.64
CA LEU A 148 17.42 -5.80 -7.77
C LEU A 148 18.66 -6.65 -7.54
N ASP A 149 18.71 -7.44 -6.47
CA ASP A 149 19.98 -8.02 -5.99
C ASP A 149 20.13 -9.52 -6.31
N GLY A 150 19.03 -10.22 -6.55
CA GLY A 150 18.99 -11.69 -6.67
C GLY A 150 19.25 -12.18 -8.10
N TRP A 151 19.34 -13.49 -8.24
CA TRP A 151 19.63 -14.14 -9.53
C TRP A 151 18.60 -13.86 -10.63
N THR A 152 17.39 -13.43 -10.27
CA THR A 152 16.33 -13.00 -11.20
C THR A 152 16.53 -11.59 -11.73
N SER A 153 17.40 -10.78 -11.10
CA SER A 153 17.70 -9.43 -11.56
C SER A 153 18.55 -9.49 -12.83
N GLY A 154 18.13 -8.75 -13.87
CA GLY A 154 18.85 -8.69 -15.15
C GLY A 154 18.76 -9.94 -16.04
N TYR A 155 17.91 -10.91 -15.68
CA TYR A 155 17.61 -12.05 -16.55
C TYR A 155 17.02 -11.55 -17.88
N GLY A 156 17.61 -11.95 -19.01
CA GLY A 156 17.19 -11.48 -20.34
C GLY A 156 17.90 -10.22 -20.85
N LEU A 157 18.67 -9.50 -20.03
CA LEU A 157 19.42 -8.32 -20.51
C LEU A 157 20.58 -8.73 -21.42
N ASN A 158 21.27 -9.83 -21.09
CA ASN A 158 22.37 -10.34 -21.92
C ASN A 158 21.84 -10.88 -23.24
N GLU A 159 20.72 -11.61 -23.21
CA GLU A 159 20.03 -12.14 -24.37
C GLU A 159 19.47 -11.02 -25.25
N LEU A 160 18.88 -9.98 -24.64
CA LEU A 160 18.41 -8.79 -25.35
C LEU A 160 19.58 -8.03 -25.99
N ALA A 161 20.68 -7.84 -25.26
CA ALA A 161 21.87 -7.18 -25.80
C ALA A 161 22.49 -7.98 -26.96
N ALA A 162 22.50 -9.31 -26.87
CA ALA A 162 22.95 -10.18 -27.94
C ALA A 162 22.02 -10.08 -29.17
N TYR A 163 20.71 -10.15 -28.97
CA TYR A 163 19.72 -10.00 -30.04
C TYR A 163 19.80 -8.64 -30.74
N LEU A 164 19.96 -7.56 -29.98
CA LEU A 164 20.09 -6.20 -30.55
C LEU A 164 21.37 -6.04 -31.36
N ARG A 165 22.48 -6.66 -30.96
CA ARG A 165 23.72 -6.68 -31.75
C ARG A 165 23.53 -7.42 -33.06
N GLU A 166 22.91 -8.60 -33.03
CA GLU A 166 22.62 -9.39 -34.22
C GLU A 166 21.71 -8.64 -35.21
N GLN A 167 20.67 -7.97 -34.72
CA GLN A 167 19.80 -7.13 -35.53
C GLN A 167 20.52 -5.92 -36.14
N ALA A 168 21.43 -5.29 -35.39
CA ALA A 168 22.24 -4.18 -35.89
C ALA A 168 23.19 -4.62 -37.02
N ASP A 169 23.80 -5.80 -36.89
CA ASP A 169 24.69 -6.36 -37.91
C ASP A 169 23.95 -6.77 -39.20
N GLN A 170 22.69 -7.21 -39.08
CA GLN A 170 21.85 -7.63 -40.23
C GLN A 170 21.21 -6.47 -41.01
N HIS A 171 20.99 -5.32 -40.37
CA HIS A 171 20.31 -4.15 -40.96
C HIS A 171 21.20 -2.91 -41.13
N GLY A 172 22.45 -2.96 -40.66
CA GLY A 172 23.44 -1.89 -40.77
C GLY A 172 24.32 -1.92 -42.02
N SER A 173 24.07 -2.83 -42.97
CA SER A 173 24.76 -2.93 -44.27
C SER A 173 23.96 -2.32 -45.42
#